data_AF-A0A7X8GBY3-F1
#
_entry.id   AF-A0A7X8GBY3-F1
#
_cell.length_a   1.000
_cell.length_b   1.000
_cell.length_c   1.000
_cell.angle_alpha   90.00
_cell.angle_beta   90.00
_cell.angle_gamma   90.00
#
_symmetry.space_group_name_H-M   'P 1'
#
loop_
_entity.id
_entity.type
_entity.pdbx_description
1 polymer ?
#
loop_
_entity_poly.entity_id
_entity_poly.type
_entity_poly.pdbx_seq_one_letter_code
_entity_poly.pdbx_strand_id
1 'polypeptide(L)'
;MSRKIVKGAVCVLLAAMWACNGLVIVKDPQGQLMVSVDVETPYGVQTKSFDVDSYVFLIKNSLGDTIYNRTVGEVKNTPVSLDEGTYSVIVFNEPFSSPAFGKPYFHAMETAEIVSGEACKVHLRCTQKNAGVRVLFSAQYTEDYPNGYMVISDFTEELEFNKNTEDLWGYFRAGDVELTLHSDTDLTDRAERALNANYMYTFLVEQAGDVSVQVEPAFTIDVDTTRIRERMAWNHSDEAPGLTKETACTVAQARQLPSGTTDIWVYGYIVGCYSSASSYTPGSEAEVASNIALADNPDEQIKENTYSIELPAGARRNALNLKDNPVNLNKQVWLKGTTSHSYMGVPGLKGLKDYSW
;
A
#
# COMPACT_ATOMS: atom_id res chain seq x y z
N MET A 1 74.98 -47.86 46.04
CA MET A 1 74.39 -48.09 44.70
C MET A 1 73.19 -49.02 44.88
N SER A 2 71.98 -48.51 44.56
CA SER A 2 70.67 -49.18 44.31
C SER A 2 70.18 -50.31 45.24
N ARG A 3 69.11 -50.07 46.04
CA ARG A 3 67.69 -50.49 45.85
C ARG A 3 67.46 -52.01 45.96
N LYS A 4 66.42 -52.58 46.58
CA LYS A 4 65.27 -52.16 47.41
C LYS A 4 64.71 -53.50 47.98
N ILE A 5 64.31 -53.50 49.25
CA ILE A 5 63.54 -54.56 49.94
C ILE A 5 62.04 -54.19 49.71
N VAL A 6 61.24 -54.95 48.97
CA VAL A 6 60.52 -56.21 49.25
C VAL A 6 59.28 -56.04 50.16
N LYS A 7 58.19 -56.68 49.69
CA LYS A 7 56.93 -57.11 50.33
C LYS A 7 55.77 -56.11 50.42
N GLY A 8 54.65 -56.54 49.85
CA GLY A 8 53.33 -55.91 49.99
C GLY A 8 52.47 -56.58 51.06
N ALA A 9 51.32 -55.96 51.34
CA ALA A 9 50.09 -56.57 51.85
C ALA A 9 48.95 -55.52 51.85
N VAL A 10 47.87 -55.83 51.11
CA VAL A 10 46.45 -55.89 51.53
C VAL A 10 45.78 -54.69 52.26
N CYS A 11 44.49 -54.45 51.89
CA CYS A 11 43.44 -53.65 52.55
C CYS A 11 43.58 -52.11 52.40
N VAL A 12 42.57 -51.30 52.06
CA VAL A 12 41.17 -51.24 52.52
C VAL A 12 40.32 -50.56 51.44
N LEU A 13 39.12 -51.10 51.18
CA LEU A 13 38.00 -50.40 50.54
C LEU A 13 37.58 -49.20 51.40
N LEU A 14 37.85 -47.98 50.94
CA LEU A 14 37.29 -46.76 51.51
C LEU A 14 36.31 -46.15 50.51
N ALA A 15 35.02 -46.31 50.79
CA ALA A 15 33.97 -45.50 50.20
C ALA A 15 34.10 -44.07 50.75
N ALA A 16 34.33 -43.10 49.86
CA ALA A 16 34.14 -41.69 50.15
C ALA A 16 32.98 -41.17 49.28
N MET A 17 31.95 -40.74 49.98
CA MET A 17 30.72 -40.16 49.46
C MET A 17 30.97 -38.78 48.86
N TRP A 18 30.27 -38.49 47.76
CA TRP A 18 29.67 -37.20 47.41
C TRP A 18 30.56 -35.94 47.37
N ALA A 19 30.83 -35.49 46.15
CA ALA A 19 30.52 -34.11 45.78
C ALA A 19 30.18 -34.11 44.28
N CYS A 20 28.87 -34.07 43.98
CA CYS A 20 28.43 -33.50 42.71
C CYS A 20 28.92 -32.05 42.73
N ASN A 21 30.05 -31.77 42.08
CA ASN A 21 30.29 -30.41 41.60
C ASN A 21 29.12 -30.15 40.65
N GLY A 22 28.17 -29.34 41.13
CA GLY A 22 27.09 -28.84 40.30
C GLY A 22 27.71 -28.34 39.02
N LEU A 23 27.16 -28.79 37.88
CA LEU A 23 27.33 -28.10 36.63
C LEU A 23 27.04 -26.63 36.91
N VAL A 24 28.10 -25.83 37.00
CA VAL A 24 27.98 -24.40 36.80
C VAL A 24 27.65 -24.31 35.33
N ILE A 25 26.35 -24.26 35.01
CA ILE A 25 25.91 -23.80 33.71
C ILE A 25 26.36 -22.34 33.70
N VAL A 26 27.56 -22.10 33.18
CA VAL A 26 27.96 -20.77 32.75
C VAL A 26 26.94 -20.46 31.66
N LYS A 27 25.98 -19.57 31.97
CA LYS A 27 25.03 -19.11 30.97
C LYS A 27 25.89 -18.51 29.87
N ASP A 28 25.87 -19.11 28.67
CA ASP A 28 26.61 -18.58 27.53
C ASP A 28 26.27 -17.10 27.39
N PRO A 29 27.24 -16.24 27.04
CA PRO A 29 27.02 -14.80 27.00
C PRO A 29 25.83 -14.48 26.09
N GLN A 30 24.86 -13.73 26.61
CA GLN A 30 23.69 -13.35 25.80
C GLN A 30 24.11 -12.50 24.60
N GLY A 31 23.44 -12.70 23.47
CA GLY A 31 23.62 -11.85 22.30
C GLY A 31 23.02 -10.46 22.55
N GLN A 32 23.52 -9.45 21.83
CA GLN A 32 23.13 -8.06 22.00
C GLN A 32 22.37 -7.55 20.77
N LEU A 33 21.10 -7.23 20.92
CA LEU A 33 20.31 -6.57 19.87
C LEU A 33 20.51 -5.05 19.95
N MET A 34 20.93 -4.45 18.84
CA MET A 34 21.02 -3.02 18.64
C MET A 34 19.99 -2.57 17.62
N VAL A 35 19.15 -1.60 17.99
CA VAL A 35 18.04 -1.16 17.13
C VAL A 35 18.24 0.29 16.72
N SER A 36 17.98 0.56 15.43
CA SER A 36 17.77 1.89 14.91
C SER A 36 16.38 1.98 14.28
N VAL A 37 15.69 3.09 14.49
CA VAL A 37 14.33 3.31 14.01
C VAL A 37 14.26 4.65 13.28
N ASP A 38 13.67 4.65 12.09
CA ASP A 38 13.27 5.85 11.36
C ASP A 38 11.81 5.72 10.93
N VAL A 39 11.18 6.86 10.65
CA VAL A 39 9.82 6.93 10.10
C VAL A 39 9.93 7.52 8.71
N GLU A 40 9.33 6.86 7.73
CA GLU A 40 9.16 7.42 6.40
C GLU A 40 8.30 8.68 6.51
N THR A 41 8.83 9.81 6.03
CA THR A 41 8.08 11.05 5.95
C THR A 41 7.45 11.13 4.57
N PRO A 42 6.12 10.90 4.42
CA PRO A 42 5.47 11.17 3.16
C PRO A 42 5.57 12.68 2.89
N TYR A 43 6.03 13.04 1.69
CA TYR A 43 6.04 14.44 1.25
C TYR A 43 4.63 15.03 1.38
N GLY A 44 4.49 16.23 1.94
CA GLY A 44 3.24 17.00 1.89
C GLY A 44 2.17 16.66 2.94
N VAL A 45 2.28 15.58 3.73
CA VAL A 45 1.29 15.26 4.76
C VAL A 45 1.80 15.68 6.14
N GLN A 46 1.17 16.69 6.75
CA GLN A 46 1.35 16.97 8.17
C GLN A 46 0.60 15.93 9.02
N THR A 47 1.10 14.70 9.08
CA THR A 47 0.58 13.72 10.04
C THR A 47 1.06 14.11 11.44
N LYS A 48 0.15 14.06 12.42
CA LYS A 48 0.30 14.48 13.82
C LYS A 48 1.40 13.73 14.63
N SER A 49 2.20 12.86 14.03
CA SER A 49 3.17 12.03 14.74
C SER A 49 4.56 12.12 14.11
N PHE A 50 5.42 12.93 14.71
CA PHE A 50 6.84 13.04 14.36
C PHE A 50 7.78 12.54 15.46
N ASP A 51 7.27 12.31 16.68
CA ASP A 51 8.11 11.84 17.77
C ASP A 51 8.20 10.32 17.79
N VAL A 52 9.15 9.80 17.01
CA VAL A 52 9.44 8.36 16.96
C VAL A 52 9.81 7.80 18.33
N ASP A 53 10.34 8.61 19.25
CA ASP A 53 10.74 8.15 20.58
C ASP A 53 9.52 7.70 21.41
N SER A 54 8.32 8.17 21.06
CA SER A 54 7.06 7.76 21.70
C SER A 54 6.47 6.44 21.18
N TYR A 55 7.02 5.88 20.09
CA TYR A 55 6.46 4.68 19.46
C TYR A 55 6.66 3.45 20.35
N VAL A 56 5.72 2.51 20.29
CA VAL A 56 5.81 1.21 20.96
C VAL A 56 6.86 0.36 20.24
N PHE A 57 7.75 -0.24 21.02
CA PHE A 57 8.79 -1.18 20.61
C PHE A 57 8.57 -2.53 21.31
N LEU A 58 8.35 -3.57 20.51
CA LEU A 58 8.14 -4.93 20.99
C LEU A 58 9.22 -5.88 20.46
N ILE A 59 9.56 -6.88 21.28
CA ILE A 59 10.27 -8.08 20.82
C ILE A 59 9.40 -9.29 21.13
N LYS A 60 9.12 -10.08 20.10
CA LYS A 60 8.40 -11.35 20.21
C LYS A 60 9.33 -12.53 19.96
N ASN A 61 9.19 -13.59 20.76
CA ASN A 61 9.88 -14.85 20.53
C ASN A 61 9.25 -15.63 19.35
N SER A 62 9.81 -16.79 19.00
CA SER A 62 9.30 -17.66 17.94
C SER A 62 7.92 -18.26 18.21
N LEU A 63 7.43 -18.24 19.46
CA LEU A 63 6.08 -18.66 19.85
C LEU A 63 5.06 -17.52 19.70
N GLY A 64 5.51 -16.29 19.40
CA GLY A 64 4.67 -15.10 19.30
C GLY A 64 4.46 -14.36 20.62
N ASP A 65 5.07 -14.81 21.72
CA ASP A 65 4.97 -14.15 23.02
C ASP A 65 5.80 -12.87 23.03
N THR A 66 5.19 -11.78 23.49
CA THR A 66 5.91 -10.53 23.75
C THR A 66 6.79 -10.68 24.99
N ILE A 67 8.10 -10.71 24.78
CA ILE A 67 9.11 -10.82 25.86
C ILE A 67 9.73 -9.47 26.23
N TYR A 68 9.51 -8.46 25.38
CA TYR A 68 10.01 -7.11 25.59
C TYR A 68 8.98 -6.10 25.09
N ASN A 69 8.69 -5.07 25.88
CA ASN A 69 7.73 -4.02 25.56
C ASN A 69 8.17 -2.70 26.20
N ARG A 70 8.62 -1.74 25.39
CA ARG A 70 9.09 -0.41 25.78
C ARG A 70 8.71 0.59 24.71
N THR A 71 9.07 1.85 24.90
CA THR A 71 9.08 2.85 23.84
C THR A 71 10.41 2.85 23.08
N VAL A 72 10.43 3.38 21.86
CA VAL A 72 11.67 3.58 21.08
C VAL A 72 12.66 4.47 21.84
N GLY A 73 12.18 5.51 22.51
CA GLY A 73 13.01 6.41 23.31
C GLY A 73 13.75 5.71 24.45
N GLU A 74 13.11 4.72 25.08
CA GLU A 74 13.70 3.92 26.16
C GLU A 74 14.77 2.94 25.68
N VAL A 75 14.69 2.46 24.43
CA VAL A 75 15.67 1.51 23.86
C VAL A 75 16.75 2.18 23.01
N LYS A 76 16.57 3.47 22.73
CA LYS A 76 17.49 4.25 21.90
C LYS A 76 18.91 4.18 22.46
N ASN A 77 19.85 3.74 21.62
CA ASN A 77 21.26 3.54 21.98
C ASN A 77 21.53 2.55 23.14
N THR A 78 20.53 1.75 23.53
CA THR A 78 20.66 0.78 24.62
C THR A 78 20.56 -0.64 24.04
N PRO A 79 21.64 -1.43 24.05
CA PRO A 79 21.59 -2.82 23.61
C PRO A 79 20.62 -3.65 24.45
N VAL A 80 19.84 -4.52 23.81
CA VAL A 80 18.94 -5.46 24.48
C VAL A 80 19.61 -6.83 24.50
N SER A 81 19.88 -7.36 25.70
CA SER A 81 20.45 -8.71 25.86
C SER A 81 19.38 -9.78 25.73
N LEU A 82 19.59 -10.74 24.82
CA LEU A 82 18.65 -11.82 24.51
C LEU A 82 19.38 -13.17 24.50
N ASP A 83 18.65 -14.23 24.84
CA ASP A 83 19.15 -15.60 24.65
C ASP A 83 19.26 -15.89 23.13
N GLU A 84 20.07 -16.89 22.76
CA GLU A 84 20.22 -17.29 21.35
C GLU A 84 18.86 -17.73 20.77
N GLY A 85 18.55 -17.25 19.57
CA GLY A 85 17.29 -17.57 18.89
C GLY A 85 16.82 -16.52 17.89
N THR A 86 15.66 -16.76 17.31
CA THR A 86 15.02 -15.88 16.33
C THR A 86 13.88 -15.09 16.97
N TYR A 87 13.86 -13.78 16.73
CA TYR A 87 12.88 -12.86 17.30
C TYR A 87 12.28 -11.96 16.22
N SER A 88 11.02 -11.56 16.42
CA SER A 88 10.40 -10.47 15.66
C SER A 88 10.56 -9.17 16.44
N VAL A 89 11.18 -8.17 15.82
CA VAL A 89 11.34 -6.83 16.36
C VAL A 89 10.30 -5.93 15.69
N ILE A 90 9.39 -5.36 16.47
CA ILE A 90 8.21 -4.67 15.96
C ILE A 90 8.17 -3.26 16.54
N VAL A 91 7.90 -2.27 15.69
CA VAL A 91 7.67 -0.88 16.11
C VAL A 91 6.38 -0.37 15.51
N PHE A 92 5.57 0.33 16.31
CA PHE A 92 4.39 1.05 15.84
C PHE A 92 4.03 2.23 16.73
N ASN A 93 3.32 3.23 16.20
CA ASN A 93 2.98 4.43 16.96
C ASN A 93 1.89 4.18 18.01
N GLU A 94 0.76 3.61 17.60
CA GLU A 94 -0.35 3.22 18.48
C GLU A 94 -1.16 2.09 17.84
N PRO A 95 -1.89 1.26 18.60
CA PRO A 95 -2.77 0.25 18.02
C PRO A 95 -3.88 0.89 17.19
N PHE A 96 -4.16 0.32 16.01
CA PHE A 96 -5.26 0.73 15.15
C PHE A 96 -6.35 -0.34 15.14
N SER A 97 -7.37 -0.18 15.97
CA SER A 97 -8.47 -1.15 16.12
C SER A 97 -9.64 -0.88 15.17
N SER A 98 -9.94 0.39 14.92
CA SER A 98 -11.10 0.84 14.16
C SER A 98 -10.80 2.15 13.41
N PRO A 99 -11.57 2.47 12.35
CA PRO A 99 -11.51 3.76 11.69
C PRO A 99 -11.71 4.92 12.66
N ALA A 100 -10.91 5.96 12.51
CA ALA A 100 -10.93 7.12 13.40
C ALA A 100 -10.24 8.35 12.79
N PHE A 101 -10.68 9.54 13.20
CA PHE A 101 -10.04 10.80 12.82
C PHE A 101 -8.68 10.98 13.47
N GLY A 102 -7.69 11.42 12.68
CA GLY A 102 -6.35 11.78 13.17
C GLY A 102 -5.55 10.61 13.72
N LYS A 103 -5.80 9.39 13.21
CA LYS A 103 -5.17 8.14 13.64
C LYS A 103 -4.37 7.45 12.52
N PRO A 104 -3.30 8.07 11.98
CA PRO A 104 -2.38 7.36 11.10
C PRO A 104 -1.74 6.20 11.87
N TYR A 105 -1.53 5.07 11.19
CA TYR A 105 -0.92 3.87 11.77
C TYR A 105 0.41 3.61 11.09
N PHE A 106 1.50 3.85 11.81
CA PHE A 106 2.85 3.58 11.35
C PHE A 106 3.34 2.29 11.97
N HIS A 107 3.93 1.42 11.15
CA HIS A 107 4.43 0.12 11.62
C HIS A 107 5.64 -0.35 10.83
N ALA A 108 6.60 -0.95 11.54
CA ALA A 108 7.72 -1.70 11.00
C ALA A 108 7.88 -3.04 11.73
N MET A 109 8.37 -4.05 11.01
CA MET A 109 8.72 -5.33 11.60
C MET A 109 9.94 -5.90 10.88
N GLU A 110 10.89 -6.40 11.65
CA GLU A 110 12.10 -7.08 11.17
C GLU A 110 12.34 -8.36 11.96
N THR A 111 13.07 -9.28 11.36
CA THR A 111 13.52 -10.50 12.05
C THR A 111 14.95 -10.32 12.54
N ALA A 112 15.19 -10.65 13.81
CA ALA A 112 16.51 -10.65 14.42
C ALA A 112 16.94 -12.09 14.75
N GLU A 113 18.07 -12.52 14.19
CA GLU A 113 18.74 -13.74 14.60
C GLU A 113 19.81 -13.37 15.64
N ILE A 114 19.63 -13.84 16.87
CA ILE A 114 20.52 -13.57 18.00
C ILE A 114 21.46 -14.75 18.15
N VAL A 115 22.75 -14.48 18.09
CA VAL A 115 23.83 -15.44 18.35
C VAL A 115 24.49 -15.08 19.69
N SER A 116 24.77 -16.10 20.51
CA SER A 116 25.42 -15.92 21.80
C SER A 116 26.75 -15.16 21.66
N GLY A 117 26.94 -14.12 22.49
CA GLY A 117 28.14 -13.30 22.52
C GLY A 117 28.32 -12.31 21.36
N GLU A 118 27.42 -12.30 20.38
CA GLU A 118 27.51 -11.42 19.21
C GLU A 118 26.54 -10.23 19.29
N ALA A 119 26.80 -9.20 18.48
CA ALA A 119 25.92 -8.06 18.31
C ALA A 119 25.09 -8.18 17.02
N CYS A 120 23.77 -8.19 17.15
CA CYS A 120 22.80 -8.18 16.05
C CYS A 120 22.27 -6.76 15.85
N LYS A 121 22.39 -6.20 14.65
CA LYS A 121 21.90 -4.85 14.34
C LYS A 121 20.66 -4.94 13.48
N VAL A 122 19.58 -4.29 13.91
CA VAL A 122 18.31 -4.20 13.18
C VAL A 122 17.98 -2.73 12.89
N HIS A 123 17.53 -2.49 11.67
CA HIS A 123 17.08 -1.19 11.22
C HIS A 123 15.60 -1.28 10.85
N LEU A 124 14.75 -0.51 11.52
CA LEU A 124 13.30 -0.51 11.35
C LEU A 124 12.85 0.81 10.73
N ARG A 125 12.38 0.74 9.48
CA ARG A 125 11.73 1.86 8.81
C ARG A 125 10.21 1.75 8.94
N CYS A 126 9.63 2.60 9.77
CA CYS A 126 8.19 2.71 9.95
C CYS A 126 7.55 3.39 8.73
N THR A 127 6.59 2.72 8.10
CA THR A 127 5.76 3.29 7.02
C THR A 127 4.31 3.33 7.47
N GLN A 128 3.52 4.25 6.92
CA GLN A 128 2.08 4.26 7.15
C GLN A 128 1.45 2.98 6.55
N LYS A 129 0.65 2.27 7.33
CA LYS A 129 -0.02 1.01 6.94
C LYS A 129 -1.53 1.18 6.72
N ASN A 130 -2.11 2.28 7.16
CA ASN A 130 -3.50 2.63 6.90
C ASN A 130 -3.60 3.72 5.81
N ALA A 131 -4.79 3.89 5.25
CA ALA A 131 -5.10 4.96 4.32
C ALA A 131 -5.71 6.14 5.09
N GLY A 132 -5.39 7.37 4.68
CA GLY A 132 -6.10 8.55 5.12
C GLY A 132 -7.23 8.89 4.16
N VAL A 133 -8.34 9.38 4.67
CA VAL A 133 -9.53 9.74 3.93
C VAL A 133 -10.07 11.07 4.46
N ARG A 134 -10.39 11.97 3.54
CA ARG A 134 -11.09 13.23 3.78
C ARG A 134 -12.34 13.23 2.90
N VAL A 135 -13.43 13.81 3.38
CA VAL A 135 -14.65 14.01 2.58
C VAL A 135 -14.96 15.50 2.55
N LEU A 136 -15.22 16.02 1.36
CA LEU A 136 -15.59 17.42 1.10
C LEU A 136 -16.98 17.44 0.49
N PHE A 137 -17.82 18.36 0.95
CA PHE A 137 -19.15 18.56 0.39
C PHE A 137 -19.16 19.87 -0.40
N SER A 138 -19.72 19.85 -1.60
CA SER A 138 -19.86 21.06 -2.40
C SER A 138 -20.85 22.03 -1.73
N ALA A 139 -20.64 23.34 -1.93
CA ALA A 139 -21.53 24.37 -1.37
C ALA A 139 -23.00 24.16 -1.77
N GLN A 140 -23.23 23.74 -3.02
CA GLN A 140 -24.57 23.43 -3.53
C GLN A 140 -25.18 22.24 -2.80
N TYR A 141 -24.43 21.14 -2.65
CA TYR A 141 -24.90 19.98 -1.89
C TYR A 141 -25.23 20.34 -0.44
N THR A 142 -24.40 21.16 0.22
CA THR A 142 -24.64 21.60 1.61
C THR A 142 -25.88 22.50 1.73
N GLU A 143 -26.20 23.31 0.71
CA GLU A 143 -27.41 24.13 0.69
C GLU A 143 -28.68 23.27 0.57
N ASP A 144 -28.66 22.28 -0.33
CA ASP A 144 -29.80 21.39 -0.60
C ASP A 144 -30.00 20.33 0.50
N TYR A 145 -28.91 19.86 1.11
CA TYR A 145 -28.88 18.81 2.12
C TYR A 145 -28.11 19.26 3.37
N PRO A 146 -28.67 20.16 4.19
CA PRO A 146 -27.95 20.78 5.31
C PRO A 146 -27.54 19.79 6.42
N ASN A 147 -28.17 18.61 6.49
CA ASN A 147 -27.78 17.53 7.40
C ASN A 147 -27.28 16.28 6.66
N GLY A 148 -26.93 16.41 5.37
CA GLY A 148 -26.32 15.33 4.60
C GLY A 148 -24.97 14.90 5.17
N TYR A 149 -24.70 13.60 5.14
CA TYR A 149 -23.47 13.00 5.66
C TYR A 149 -23.11 11.74 4.88
N MET A 150 -21.83 11.37 4.91
CA MET A 150 -21.31 10.14 4.34
C MET A 150 -20.78 9.23 5.44
N VAL A 151 -21.16 7.96 5.41
CA VAL A 151 -20.55 6.90 6.23
C VAL A 151 -19.58 6.14 5.35
N ILE A 152 -18.36 5.91 5.84
CA ILE A 152 -17.41 5.00 5.20
C ILE A 152 -17.19 3.82 6.15
N SER A 153 -17.43 2.61 5.65
CA SER A 153 -17.26 1.35 6.39
C SER A 153 -16.10 0.55 5.82
N ASP A 154 -15.24 0.00 6.67
CA ASP A 154 -14.23 -1.00 6.29
C ASP A 154 -14.73 -2.45 6.46
N PHE A 155 -16.06 -2.63 6.50
CA PHE A 155 -16.77 -3.88 6.81
C PHE A 155 -16.59 -4.42 8.22
N THR A 156 -15.78 -3.76 9.06
CA THR A 156 -15.67 -4.08 10.49
C THR A 156 -16.29 -2.99 11.34
N GLU A 157 -16.00 -1.74 11.00
CA GLU A 157 -16.43 -0.54 11.71
C GLU A 157 -16.64 0.59 10.69
N GLU A 158 -17.25 1.68 11.14
CA GLU A 158 -17.60 2.81 10.26
C GLU A 158 -17.15 4.15 10.85
N LEU A 159 -17.00 5.13 9.96
CA LEU A 159 -16.71 6.51 10.34
C LEU A 159 -17.58 7.46 9.53
N GLU A 160 -18.30 8.33 10.24
CA GLU A 160 -19.17 9.33 9.65
C GLU A 160 -18.39 10.61 9.31
N PHE A 161 -18.65 11.14 8.12
CA PHE A 161 -18.19 12.43 7.63
C PHE A 161 -19.38 13.35 7.35
N ASN A 162 -19.31 14.57 7.82
CA ASN A 162 -20.31 15.61 7.57
C ASN A 162 -19.62 16.97 7.42
N LYS A 163 -20.39 18.04 7.20
CA LYS A 163 -19.86 19.41 7.03
C LYS A 163 -18.92 19.89 8.15
N ASN A 164 -19.00 19.31 9.35
CA ASN A 164 -18.14 19.70 10.48
C ASN A 164 -16.83 18.90 10.54
N THR A 165 -16.70 17.84 9.74
CA THR A 165 -15.51 16.98 9.70
C THR A 165 -14.69 17.19 8.44
N GLU A 166 -15.04 18.17 7.60
CA GLU A 166 -14.35 18.42 6.35
C GLU A 166 -12.86 18.69 6.55
N ASP A 167 -12.41 19.30 7.64
CA ASP A 167 -10.98 19.54 7.91
C ASP A 167 -10.25 18.37 8.58
N LEU A 168 -10.95 17.24 8.79
CA LEU A 168 -10.41 16.07 9.46
C LEU A 168 -10.06 14.97 8.47
N TRP A 169 -8.93 14.31 8.74
CA TRP A 169 -8.55 13.07 8.07
C TRP A 169 -9.02 11.89 8.91
N GLY A 170 -9.98 11.12 8.40
CA GLY A 170 -10.31 9.78 8.87
C GLY A 170 -9.24 8.79 8.39
N TYR A 171 -8.95 7.77 9.16
CA TYR A 171 -8.01 6.73 8.75
C TYR A 171 -8.68 5.37 8.75
N PHE A 172 -8.33 4.53 7.78
CA PHE A 172 -8.95 3.22 7.53
C PHE A 172 -7.90 2.17 7.19
N ARG A 173 -8.16 0.91 7.53
CA ARG A 173 -7.34 -0.20 7.01
C ARG A 173 -7.30 -0.15 5.49
N ALA A 174 -6.16 -0.54 4.92
CA ALA A 174 -6.09 -0.78 3.48
C ALA A 174 -6.97 -1.99 3.13
N GLY A 175 -7.63 -1.92 1.98
CA GLY A 175 -8.63 -2.88 1.56
C GLY A 175 -9.89 -2.18 1.05
N ASP A 176 -10.93 -2.98 0.83
CA ASP A 176 -12.21 -2.48 0.32
C ASP A 176 -12.97 -1.74 1.43
N VAL A 177 -13.65 -0.67 1.03
CA VAL A 177 -14.56 0.13 1.86
C VAL A 177 -15.87 0.37 1.14
N GLU A 178 -16.97 0.44 1.89
CA GLU A 178 -18.28 0.88 1.40
C GLU A 178 -18.49 2.34 1.82
N LEU A 179 -18.79 3.20 0.85
CA LEU A 179 -19.20 4.58 1.05
C LEU A 179 -20.71 4.60 0.94
N THR A 180 -21.40 5.09 1.96
CA THR A 180 -22.85 5.28 1.97
C THR A 180 -23.14 6.75 2.21
N LEU A 181 -23.78 7.42 1.26
CA LEU A 181 -24.24 8.79 1.45
C LEU A 181 -25.68 8.80 1.92
N HIS A 182 -25.93 9.62 2.93
CA HIS A 182 -27.24 9.88 3.49
C HIS A 182 -27.60 11.34 3.25
N SER A 183 -28.77 11.55 2.66
CA SER A 183 -29.36 12.88 2.47
C SER A 183 -30.60 13.06 3.33
N ASP A 184 -31.03 14.31 3.51
CA ASP A 184 -32.23 14.67 4.29
C ASP A 184 -33.55 14.16 3.65
N THR A 185 -33.51 13.69 2.41
CA THR A 185 -34.69 13.30 1.60
C THR A 185 -34.81 11.80 1.37
N ASP A 186 -34.25 10.97 2.26
CA ASP A 186 -34.21 9.50 2.17
C ASP A 186 -33.44 8.93 0.95
N LEU A 187 -32.75 9.77 0.16
CA LEU A 187 -31.84 9.25 -0.88
C LEU A 187 -30.60 8.69 -0.18
N THR A 188 -30.38 7.40 -0.39
CA THR A 188 -29.18 6.69 0.04
C THR A 188 -28.49 6.16 -1.20
N ASP A 189 -27.25 6.59 -1.40
CA ASP A 189 -26.41 6.08 -2.50
C ASP A 189 -25.19 5.37 -1.91
N ARG A 190 -24.67 4.39 -2.64
CA ARG A 190 -23.60 3.51 -2.16
C ARG A 190 -22.55 3.26 -3.23
N ALA A 191 -21.30 3.20 -2.79
CA ALA A 191 -20.17 2.92 -3.65
C ALA A 191 -19.10 2.12 -2.91
N GLU A 192 -18.53 1.11 -3.56
CA GLU A 192 -17.36 0.39 -3.04
C GLU A 192 -16.06 0.97 -3.61
N ARG A 193 -15.02 1.08 -2.78
CA ARG A 193 -13.69 1.54 -3.20
C ARG A 193 -12.59 0.75 -2.51
N ALA A 194 -11.45 0.60 -3.18
CA ALA A 194 -10.26 0.02 -2.59
C ALA A 194 -9.33 1.13 -2.10
N LEU A 195 -8.97 1.11 -0.82
CA LEU A 195 -7.98 1.99 -0.21
C LEU A 195 -6.63 1.30 -0.14
N ASN A 196 -5.58 1.97 -0.59
CA ASN A 196 -4.21 1.50 -0.49
C ASN A 196 -3.54 2.03 0.78
N ALA A 197 -2.72 1.20 1.42
CA ALA A 197 -1.89 1.63 2.54
C ALA A 197 -1.00 2.80 2.11
N ASN A 198 -0.81 3.80 3.00
CA ASN A 198 0.01 4.99 2.75
C ASN A 198 -0.59 6.01 1.75
N TYR A 199 -1.82 5.81 1.27
CA TYR A 199 -2.49 6.75 0.36
C TYR A 199 -3.43 7.67 1.15
N MET A 200 -3.56 8.91 0.68
CA MET A 200 -4.45 9.92 1.25
C MET A 200 -5.53 10.28 0.23
N TYR A 201 -6.78 9.92 0.49
CA TYR A 201 -7.91 10.09 -0.41
C TYR A 201 -8.75 11.29 0.00
N THR A 202 -9.17 12.11 -0.96
CA THR A 202 -10.22 13.12 -0.78
C THR A 202 -11.42 12.72 -1.61
N PHE A 203 -12.51 12.34 -0.96
CA PHE A 203 -13.81 12.19 -1.61
C PHE A 203 -14.50 13.55 -1.66
N LEU A 204 -15.00 13.94 -2.83
CA LEU A 204 -15.75 15.15 -3.04
C LEU A 204 -17.19 14.77 -3.39
N VAL A 205 -18.15 15.26 -2.61
CA VAL A 205 -19.58 15.07 -2.79
C VAL A 205 -20.14 16.28 -3.52
N GLU A 206 -20.49 16.09 -4.78
CA GLU A 206 -21.08 17.11 -5.64
C GLU A 206 -22.50 16.71 -6.04
N GLN A 207 -23.35 17.69 -6.32
CA GLN A 207 -24.63 17.42 -6.97
C GLN A 207 -24.38 17.29 -8.48
N ALA A 208 -24.88 16.21 -9.11
CA ALA A 208 -24.81 16.03 -10.55
C ALA A 208 -26.23 16.10 -11.18
N GLY A 209 -26.40 16.96 -12.18
CA GLY A 209 -27.62 17.02 -13.00
C GLY A 209 -27.75 18.30 -13.84
N ASP A 210 -28.29 18.16 -15.06
CA ASP A 210 -28.84 19.25 -15.88
C ASP A 210 -30.38 19.17 -15.85
N VAL A 211 -31.04 20.32 -16.02
CA VAL A 211 -32.47 20.55 -15.77
C VAL A 211 -33.35 19.69 -16.67
N SER A 212 -33.78 18.49 -16.24
CA SER A 212 -35.10 17.89 -16.57
C SER A 212 -35.36 16.45 -16.09
N VAL A 213 -34.40 15.73 -15.49
CA VAL A 213 -34.66 14.39 -14.92
C VAL A 213 -33.91 14.25 -13.59
N GLN A 214 -34.53 13.55 -12.63
CA GLN A 214 -34.16 13.38 -11.22
C GLN A 214 -32.67 13.59 -10.90
N VAL A 215 -32.40 14.52 -9.99
CA VAL A 215 -31.05 14.94 -9.56
C VAL A 215 -30.51 13.96 -8.53
N GLU A 216 -29.29 13.45 -8.74
CA GLU A 216 -28.62 12.50 -7.83
C GLU A 216 -27.25 13.04 -7.38
N PRO A 217 -26.82 12.73 -6.14
CA PRO A 217 -25.49 13.08 -5.67
C PRO A 217 -24.41 12.26 -6.39
N ALA A 218 -23.25 12.85 -6.65
CA ALA A 218 -22.09 12.20 -7.25
C ALA A 218 -20.86 12.29 -6.34
N PHE A 219 -20.05 11.23 -6.33
CA PHE A 219 -18.78 11.16 -5.59
C PHE A 219 -17.60 11.24 -6.55
N THR A 220 -16.75 12.22 -6.34
CA THR A 220 -15.44 12.35 -6.98
C THR A 220 -14.35 11.91 -6.01
N ILE A 221 -13.29 11.26 -6.48
CA ILE A 221 -12.14 10.86 -5.66
C ILE A 221 -10.90 11.54 -6.18
N ASP A 222 -10.20 12.27 -5.32
CA ASP A 222 -8.84 12.76 -5.52
C ASP A 222 -7.89 11.93 -4.64
N VAL A 223 -6.77 11.46 -5.19
CA VAL A 223 -5.81 10.62 -4.48
C VAL A 223 -4.51 11.39 -4.34
N ASP A 224 -4.26 11.95 -3.16
CA ASP A 224 -3.03 12.68 -2.90
C ASP A 224 -1.89 11.70 -2.62
N THR A 225 -1.13 11.40 -3.68
CA THR A 225 0.18 10.74 -3.58
C THR A 225 1.34 11.73 -3.72
N THR A 226 1.10 13.03 -3.48
CA THR A 226 1.96 14.24 -3.62
C THR A 226 1.64 15.19 -4.79
N ARG A 227 0.35 15.46 -5.03
CA ARG A 227 -0.25 16.17 -6.20
C ARG A 227 -0.28 15.35 -7.49
N ILE A 228 -1.22 14.43 -7.56
CA ILE A 228 -1.84 14.04 -8.83
C ILE A 228 -3.34 14.19 -8.63
N ARG A 229 -3.93 15.19 -9.28
CA ARG A 229 -5.38 15.40 -9.30
C ARG A 229 -5.99 14.33 -10.18
N GLU A 230 -6.74 13.41 -9.59
CA GLU A 230 -7.69 12.60 -10.34
C GLU A 230 -9.07 13.24 -10.21
N ARG A 231 -9.66 13.60 -11.34
CA ARG A 231 -11.06 14.02 -11.44
C ARG A 231 -11.81 12.84 -12.04
N MET A 232 -12.30 11.93 -11.20
CA MET A 232 -13.29 10.94 -11.61
C MET A 232 -14.68 11.48 -11.28
N ALA A 233 -15.40 12.00 -12.26
CA ALA A 233 -16.83 12.25 -12.11
C ALA A 233 -17.56 10.90 -12.23
N TRP A 234 -18.33 10.52 -11.21
CA TRP A 234 -19.28 9.43 -11.34
C TRP A 234 -20.55 9.95 -12.01
N ASN A 235 -20.88 9.39 -13.16
CA ASN A 235 -22.24 9.41 -13.68
C ASN A 235 -22.87 8.06 -13.35
N HIS A 236 -24.05 8.08 -12.74
CA HIS A 236 -24.88 6.90 -12.54
C HIS A 236 -25.20 6.29 -13.92
N SER A 237 -24.53 5.19 -14.24
CA SER A 237 -25.06 4.28 -15.23
C SER A 237 -24.80 2.87 -14.70
N ASP A 238 -25.86 2.09 -14.54
CA ASP A 238 -25.85 0.62 -14.38
C ASP A 238 -25.19 -0.12 -15.56
N GLU A 239 -24.49 0.60 -16.44
CA GLU A 239 -23.75 0.09 -17.58
C GLU A 239 -22.42 -0.49 -17.10
N ALA A 240 -22.09 -1.68 -17.60
CA ALA A 240 -20.82 -2.33 -17.31
C ALA A 240 -19.65 -1.36 -17.57
N PRO A 241 -18.60 -1.36 -16.72
CA PRO A 241 -17.47 -0.45 -16.89
C PRO A 241 -16.84 -0.61 -18.28
N GLY A 242 -16.54 0.52 -18.90
CA GLY A 242 -15.89 0.61 -20.20
C GLY A 242 -16.83 0.66 -21.41
N LEU A 243 -18.15 0.65 -21.25
CA LEU A 243 -19.07 0.70 -22.41
C LEU A 243 -19.12 2.08 -23.08
N THR A 244 -18.95 3.15 -22.30
CA THR A 244 -18.89 4.54 -22.78
C THR A 244 -17.54 5.16 -22.43
N LYS A 245 -17.24 6.32 -23.01
CA LYS A 245 -16.00 7.03 -22.68
C LYS A 245 -16.01 7.49 -21.23
N GLU A 246 -17.19 7.87 -20.74
CA GLU A 246 -17.46 8.38 -19.41
C GLU A 246 -17.32 7.27 -18.34
N THR A 247 -17.60 6.02 -18.70
CA THR A 247 -17.40 4.85 -17.82
C THR A 247 -16.11 4.09 -18.11
N ALA A 248 -15.15 4.69 -18.83
CA ALA A 248 -13.91 4.03 -19.24
C ALA A 248 -13.17 3.38 -18.06
N CYS A 249 -12.66 2.17 -18.28
CA CYS A 249 -11.90 1.45 -17.28
C CYS A 249 -10.52 2.09 -17.06
N THR A 250 -10.05 2.09 -15.81
CA THR A 250 -8.63 2.31 -15.50
C THR A 250 -7.76 1.20 -16.09
N VAL A 251 -6.45 1.39 -16.13
CA VAL A 251 -5.50 0.34 -16.52
C VAL A 251 -5.63 -0.85 -15.57
N ALA A 252 -5.66 -0.63 -14.26
CA ALA A 252 -5.83 -1.70 -13.27
C ALA A 252 -7.11 -2.52 -13.50
N GLN A 253 -8.25 -1.86 -13.78
CA GLN A 253 -9.52 -2.53 -14.08
C GLN A 253 -9.46 -3.28 -15.41
N ALA A 254 -8.96 -2.65 -16.47
CA ALA A 254 -8.89 -3.23 -17.81
C ALA A 254 -8.00 -4.49 -17.88
N ARG A 255 -6.99 -4.59 -17.00
CA ARG A 255 -6.14 -5.77 -16.84
C ARG A 255 -6.88 -6.99 -16.30
N GLN A 256 -7.96 -6.78 -15.55
CA GLN A 256 -8.78 -7.86 -14.98
C GLN A 256 -9.93 -8.29 -15.89
N LEU A 257 -10.21 -7.53 -16.95
CA LEU A 257 -11.30 -7.86 -17.87
C LEU A 257 -11.03 -9.16 -18.64
N PRO A 258 -12.09 -9.94 -18.96
CA PRO A 258 -11.97 -11.09 -19.85
C PRO A 258 -11.33 -10.68 -21.18
N SER A 259 -10.49 -11.56 -21.74
CA SER A 259 -9.91 -11.34 -23.07
C SER A 259 -10.98 -11.44 -24.15
N GLY A 260 -10.91 -10.59 -25.17
CA GLY A 260 -11.85 -10.58 -26.28
C GLY A 260 -13.10 -9.73 -26.04
N THR A 261 -13.20 -9.02 -24.92
CA THR A 261 -14.29 -8.06 -24.67
C THR A 261 -14.13 -6.88 -25.61
N THR A 262 -15.10 -6.70 -26.51
CA THR A 262 -15.06 -5.71 -27.58
C THR A 262 -15.64 -4.38 -27.16
N ASP A 263 -15.21 -3.31 -27.82
CA ASP A 263 -15.78 -1.96 -27.67
C ASP A 263 -15.64 -1.37 -26.26
N ILE A 264 -14.61 -1.80 -25.54
CA ILE A 264 -14.26 -1.29 -24.21
C ILE A 264 -13.39 -0.05 -24.33
N TRP A 265 -13.80 0.99 -23.60
CA TRP A 265 -13.01 2.16 -23.31
C TRP A 265 -12.09 1.91 -22.12
N VAL A 266 -10.81 2.20 -22.33
CA VAL A 266 -9.77 2.20 -21.29
C VAL A 266 -9.11 3.56 -21.32
N TYR A 267 -8.79 4.11 -20.15
CA TYR A 267 -8.00 5.32 -20.06
C TYR A 267 -6.76 5.12 -19.18
N GLY A 268 -5.76 5.95 -19.44
CA GLY A 268 -4.49 5.94 -18.70
C GLY A 268 -3.50 6.94 -19.30
N TYR A 269 -2.35 7.08 -18.67
CA TYR A 269 -1.25 7.90 -19.17
C TYR A 269 -0.35 7.11 -20.11
N ILE A 270 0.09 7.75 -21.19
CA ILE A 270 1.08 7.14 -22.08
C ILE A 270 2.45 7.19 -21.40
N VAL A 271 2.98 6.04 -20.98
CA VAL A 271 4.20 5.95 -20.16
C VAL A 271 5.41 5.37 -20.89
N GLY A 272 5.22 4.81 -22.08
CA GLY A 272 6.31 4.22 -22.85
C GLY A 272 5.82 3.39 -24.02
N CYS A 273 6.65 2.44 -24.45
CA CYS A 273 6.33 1.47 -25.50
C CYS A 273 7.04 0.12 -25.27
N TYR A 274 6.76 -0.86 -26.12
CA TYR A 274 7.41 -2.15 -26.11
C TYR A 274 8.14 -2.41 -27.43
N SER A 275 9.39 -2.82 -27.31
CA SER A 275 10.20 -3.33 -28.42
C SER A 275 9.99 -4.84 -28.63
N SER A 276 9.61 -5.55 -27.56
CA SER A 276 9.24 -6.97 -27.61
C SER A 276 8.35 -7.33 -26.40
N ALA A 277 7.83 -8.56 -26.37
CA ALA A 277 7.03 -9.02 -25.24
C ALA A 277 7.77 -9.06 -23.89
N SER A 278 9.11 -9.05 -23.90
CA SER A 278 9.94 -8.99 -22.69
C SER A 278 10.57 -7.62 -22.45
N SER A 279 10.49 -6.70 -23.42
CA SER A 279 11.22 -5.43 -23.40
C SER A 279 10.24 -4.26 -23.42
N TYR A 280 9.97 -3.75 -22.23
CA TYR A 280 9.29 -2.48 -21.99
C TYR A 280 10.33 -1.35 -21.92
N THR A 281 10.04 -0.23 -22.58
CA THR A 281 10.86 0.97 -22.56
C THR A 281 9.99 2.13 -22.05
N PRO A 282 10.13 2.51 -20.77
CA PRO A 282 9.45 3.68 -20.24
C PRO A 282 10.03 4.97 -20.83
N GLY A 283 9.25 6.05 -20.81
CA GLY A 283 9.67 7.35 -21.32
C GLY A 283 9.45 7.52 -22.83
N SER A 284 9.99 8.61 -23.38
CA SER A 284 9.73 9.07 -24.76
C SER A 284 10.72 8.53 -25.78
N GLU A 285 11.74 7.77 -25.35
CA GLU A 285 12.75 7.15 -26.22
C GLU A 285 12.19 5.91 -26.95
N ALA A 286 11.09 6.09 -27.67
CA ALA A 286 10.40 5.03 -28.37
C ALA A 286 11.02 4.78 -29.76
N GLU A 287 11.53 3.58 -29.99
CA GLU A 287 12.03 3.16 -31.31
C GLU A 287 10.95 2.54 -32.21
N VAL A 288 9.81 2.20 -31.59
CA VAL A 288 8.69 1.47 -32.21
C VAL A 288 7.44 2.34 -32.25
N ALA A 289 6.80 2.41 -33.42
CA ALA A 289 5.55 3.16 -33.60
C ALA A 289 4.29 2.29 -33.50
N SER A 290 4.41 0.96 -33.44
CA SER A 290 3.27 0.03 -33.52
C SER A 290 2.51 -0.16 -32.21
N ASN A 291 2.99 0.41 -31.10
CA ASN A 291 2.35 0.29 -29.80
C ASN A 291 2.73 1.44 -28.87
N ILE A 292 1.94 1.58 -27.82
CA ILE A 292 2.24 2.40 -26.63
C ILE A 292 1.88 1.59 -25.38
N ALA A 293 2.45 1.96 -24.24
CA ALA A 293 2.09 1.45 -22.93
C ALA A 293 1.29 2.50 -22.17
N LEU A 294 0.17 2.10 -21.58
CA LEU A 294 -0.58 2.92 -20.62
C LEU A 294 -0.29 2.48 -19.20
N ALA A 295 -0.39 3.41 -18.25
CA ALA A 295 -0.48 3.09 -16.84
C ALA A 295 -1.45 4.06 -16.15
N ASP A 296 -1.90 3.71 -14.94
CA ASP A 296 -2.69 4.63 -14.11
C ASP A 296 -1.85 5.80 -13.58
N ASN A 297 -0.53 5.61 -13.44
CA ASN A 297 0.42 6.65 -13.03
C ASN A 297 1.26 7.14 -14.24
N PRO A 298 1.39 8.46 -14.49
CA PRO A 298 2.20 8.99 -15.60
C PRO A 298 3.69 8.68 -15.50
N ASP A 299 4.25 8.42 -14.33
CA ASP A 299 5.68 8.16 -14.14
C ASP A 299 6.02 6.67 -14.03
N GLU A 300 5.08 5.77 -14.39
CA GLU A 300 5.22 4.32 -14.24
C GLU A 300 6.42 3.74 -15.02
N GLN A 301 7.30 3.04 -14.28
CA GLN A 301 8.52 2.39 -14.79
C GLN A 301 8.42 0.86 -14.80
N ILE A 302 7.43 0.30 -14.10
CA ILE A 302 7.27 -1.13 -13.86
C ILE A 302 6.36 -1.72 -14.93
N LYS A 303 6.92 -2.60 -15.76
CA LYS A 303 6.20 -3.29 -16.85
C LYS A 303 4.91 -3.96 -16.35
N GLU A 304 4.94 -4.59 -15.18
CA GLU A 304 3.84 -5.36 -14.64
C GLU A 304 2.61 -4.50 -14.34
N ASN A 305 2.75 -3.18 -14.22
CA ASN A 305 1.66 -2.24 -13.95
C ASN A 305 1.10 -1.58 -15.23
N THR A 306 1.65 -1.92 -16.40
CA THR A 306 1.30 -1.27 -17.67
C THR A 306 0.25 -2.05 -18.48
N TYR A 307 -0.41 -1.39 -19.42
CA TYR A 307 -1.38 -1.96 -20.35
C TYR A 307 -0.96 -1.65 -21.78
N SER A 308 -0.73 -2.67 -22.59
CA SER A 308 -0.18 -2.48 -23.93
C SER A 308 -1.29 -2.14 -24.95
N ILE A 309 -1.06 -1.15 -25.81
CA ILE A 309 -2.04 -0.74 -26.83
C ILE A 309 -1.48 -1.02 -28.22
N GLU A 310 -2.19 -1.80 -29.01
CA GLU A 310 -1.86 -1.99 -30.43
C GLU A 310 -2.26 -0.75 -31.22
N LEU A 311 -1.30 -0.22 -31.98
CA LEU A 311 -1.54 0.85 -32.92
C LEU A 311 -1.33 0.30 -34.33
N PRO A 312 -2.36 -0.17 -35.06
CA PRO A 312 -2.24 -0.54 -36.47
C PRO A 312 -1.82 0.64 -37.35
N ALA A 313 -1.24 0.36 -38.53
CA ALA A 313 -0.80 1.43 -39.42
C ALA A 313 -1.99 2.31 -39.85
N GLY A 314 -1.85 3.64 -39.74
CA GLY A 314 -2.91 4.58 -40.08
C GLY A 314 -2.93 5.81 -39.17
N ALA A 315 -3.99 6.61 -39.29
CA ALA A 315 -4.10 7.91 -38.64
C ALA A 315 -3.94 7.87 -37.11
N ARG A 316 -4.53 6.88 -36.42
CA ARG A 316 -4.44 6.75 -34.96
C ARG A 316 -3.00 6.48 -34.50
N ARG A 317 -2.28 5.61 -35.20
CA ARG A 317 -0.84 5.39 -34.94
C ARG A 317 -0.06 6.68 -35.11
N ASN A 318 -0.26 7.35 -36.25
CA ASN A 318 0.46 8.59 -36.56
C ASN A 318 0.22 9.68 -35.51
N ALA A 319 -0.96 9.70 -34.87
CA ALA A 319 -1.31 10.66 -33.83
C ALA A 319 -0.81 10.28 -32.42
N LEU A 320 -0.78 8.99 -32.08
CA LEU A 320 -0.56 8.53 -30.70
C LEU A 320 0.86 8.06 -30.42
N ASN A 321 1.57 7.54 -31.42
CA ASN A 321 2.84 6.85 -31.18
C ASN A 321 3.93 7.79 -30.64
N LEU A 322 4.73 7.31 -29.69
CA LEU A 322 5.78 8.10 -29.03
C LEU A 322 7.01 8.35 -29.92
N LYS A 323 7.27 7.47 -30.90
CA LYS A 323 8.43 7.62 -31.80
C LYS A 323 8.36 8.92 -32.60
N ASP A 324 7.19 9.18 -33.18
CA ASP A 324 6.95 10.38 -33.98
C ASP A 324 6.37 11.53 -33.13
N ASN A 325 5.72 11.21 -31.99
CA ASN A 325 5.08 12.18 -31.10
C ASN A 325 5.58 12.04 -29.64
N PRO A 326 6.86 12.32 -29.35
CA PRO A 326 7.41 12.18 -27.99
C PRO A 326 6.72 13.08 -26.97
N VAL A 327 6.09 14.18 -27.42
CA VAL A 327 5.28 15.10 -26.60
C VAL A 327 4.04 14.45 -25.99
N ASN A 328 3.64 13.27 -26.45
CA ASN A 328 2.50 12.55 -25.90
C ASN A 328 2.84 11.74 -24.66
N LEU A 329 4.12 11.63 -24.29
CA LEU A 329 4.54 11.06 -23.03
C LEU A 329 3.85 11.78 -21.86
N ASN A 330 3.36 11.02 -20.89
CA ASN A 330 2.65 11.45 -19.69
C ASN A 330 1.33 12.18 -19.98
N LYS A 331 0.83 12.17 -21.22
CA LYS A 331 -0.54 12.63 -21.50
C LYS A 331 -1.53 11.51 -21.21
N GLN A 332 -2.64 11.88 -20.58
CA GLN A 332 -3.78 10.99 -20.42
C GLN A 332 -4.52 10.83 -21.74
N VAL A 333 -5.01 9.63 -22.01
CA VAL A 333 -5.75 9.31 -23.23
C VAL A 333 -6.82 8.26 -22.94
N TRP A 334 -7.97 8.38 -23.60
CA TRP A 334 -9.05 7.40 -23.62
C TRP A 334 -9.00 6.65 -24.95
N LEU A 335 -9.06 5.33 -24.90
CA LEU A 335 -8.86 4.45 -26.04
C LEU A 335 -9.94 3.37 -26.06
N LYS A 336 -10.61 3.20 -27.20
CA LYS A 336 -11.64 2.19 -27.40
C LYS A 336 -11.14 1.03 -28.23
N GLY A 337 -11.29 -0.20 -27.76
CA GLY A 337 -10.85 -1.38 -28.50
C GLY A 337 -11.33 -2.70 -27.93
N THR A 338 -10.59 -3.77 -28.21
CA THR A 338 -10.89 -5.12 -27.74
C THR A 338 -9.81 -5.58 -26.78
N THR A 339 -10.19 -6.05 -25.60
CA THR A 339 -9.24 -6.52 -24.58
C THR A 339 -8.48 -7.76 -25.04
N SER A 340 -7.24 -7.90 -24.59
CA SER A 340 -6.37 -9.04 -24.85
C SER A 340 -5.58 -9.40 -23.61
N HIS A 341 -5.57 -10.68 -23.23
CA HIS A 341 -4.79 -11.13 -22.07
C HIS A 341 -3.27 -11.07 -22.30
N SER A 342 -2.83 -11.03 -23.57
CA SER A 342 -1.41 -11.00 -23.91
C SER A 342 -1.19 -10.26 -25.22
N TYR A 343 -0.75 -9.02 -25.11
CA TYR A 343 -0.14 -8.24 -26.17
C TYR A 343 1.13 -7.62 -25.60
N MET A 344 2.27 -7.82 -26.27
CA MET A 344 3.58 -7.44 -25.72
C MET A 344 3.88 -8.01 -24.32
N GLY A 345 3.36 -9.21 -24.02
CA GLY A 345 3.65 -9.94 -22.79
C GLY A 345 2.93 -9.43 -21.54
N VAL A 346 1.98 -8.49 -21.68
CA VAL A 346 1.08 -8.01 -20.64
C VAL A 346 -0.37 -7.97 -21.17
N PRO A 347 -1.38 -7.83 -20.31
CA PRO A 347 -2.73 -7.48 -20.77
C PRO A 347 -2.72 -6.17 -21.57
N GLY A 348 -3.62 -6.06 -22.54
CA GLY A 348 -3.63 -4.92 -23.45
C GLY A 348 -4.90 -4.78 -24.28
N LEU A 349 -4.90 -3.76 -25.13
CA LEU A 349 -5.99 -3.41 -26.03
C LEU A 349 -5.55 -3.59 -27.49
N LYS A 350 -6.35 -4.32 -28.26
CA LYS A 350 -6.13 -4.55 -29.69
C LYS A 350 -7.26 -3.96 -30.53
N GLY A 351 -7.00 -3.80 -31.83
CA GLY A 351 -8.02 -3.37 -32.78
C GLY A 351 -8.62 -2.00 -32.44
N LEU A 352 -7.77 -1.01 -32.15
CA LEU A 352 -8.19 0.32 -31.71
C LEU A 352 -9.21 0.96 -32.66
N LYS A 353 -10.40 1.24 -32.14
CA LYS A 353 -11.56 1.77 -32.86
C LYS A 353 -11.78 3.25 -32.64
N ASP A 354 -11.42 3.77 -31.48
CA ASP A 354 -11.56 5.20 -31.18
C ASP A 354 -10.57 5.69 -30.13
N TYR A 355 -10.36 7.01 -30.08
CA TYR A 355 -9.60 7.63 -29.01
C TYR A 355 -10.01 9.08 -28.76
N SER A 356 -9.77 9.54 -27.54
CA SER A 356 -9.85 10.95 -27.16
C SER A 356 -8.69 11.30 -26.25
N TRP A 357 -8.20 12.52 -26.39
CA TRP A 357 -7.41 13.15 -25.34
C TRP A 357 -8.28 13.57 -24.16
#